data_AF-A0A6B1FHV6-F1
#
_entry.id   AF-A0A6B1FHV6-F1
#
_cell.length_a   1.000
_cell.length_b   1.000
_cell.length_c   1.000
_cell.angle_alpha   90.00
_cell.angle_beta   90.00
_cell.angle_gamma   90.00
#
_symmetry.space_group_name_H-M   'P 1'
#
loop_
_entity.id
_entity.type
_entity.pdbx_description
1 polymer ?
#
loop_
_entity_poly.entity_id
_entity_poly.type
_entity_poly.pdbx_seq_one_letter_code
_entity_poly.pdbx_strand_id
1 'polypeptide(L)'
;MTKGRGRFSKRGLILTVIILAAITAASFIVYVVPQNSGTIFVTTDYAAQLDSVSNIHNTLQISFQEQYEMVLSGQITVDEYVQAAQVLSDQTVGQISILATTGPPAEWSESYSAYTESLRAFNSMLRESVILMDDMQSVDTLNRIAQLNTTTHDYIEMSASARP
;
A
#
# COMPACT_ATOMS: atom_id res chain seq x y z
N MET A 1 30.67 35.21 -16.65
CA MET A 1 30.74 33.74 -16.50
C MET A 1 29.76 33.34 -15.41
N THR A 2 28.61 32.78 -15.78
CA THR A 2 27.48 32.51 -14.89
C THR A 2 27.65 31.15 -14.21
N LYS A 3 27.68 31.19 -12.87
CA LYS A 3 27.73 30.04 -11.97
C LYS A 3 26.41 29.28 -12.05
N GLY A 4 26.40 28.11 -12.69
CA GLY A 4 25.27 27.19 -12.71
C GLY A 4 24.97 26.66 -11.32
N ARG A 5 24.02 27.28 -10.62
CA ARG A 5 23.35 26.66 -9.48
C ARG A 5 22.42 25.60 -10.04
N GLY A 6 22.80 24.33 -9.91
CA GLY A 6 21.87 23.21 -10.04
C GLY A 6 20.75 23.38 -9.02
N ARG A 7 19.63 23.95 -9.45
CA ARG A 7 18.39 23.90 -8.70
C ARG A 7 17.91 22.47 -8.85
N PHE A 8 18.10 21.62 -7.84
CA PHE A 8 17.15 20.53 -7.65
C PHE A 8 15.77 21.20 -7.59
N SER A 9 14.94 20.95 -8.61
CA SER A 9 13.58 21.48 -8.64
C SER A 9 12.89 20.98 -7.36
N LYS A 10 12.15 21.86 -6.66
CA LYS A 10 11.38 21.46 -5.47
C LYS A 10 10.48 20.24 -5.76
N ARG A 11 10.08 20.08 -7.03
CA ARG A 11 9.31 18.96 -7.59
C ARG A 11 10.06 17.62 -7.55
N GLY A 12 11.38 17.63 -7.79
CA GLY A 12 12.20 16.42 -7.73
C GLY A 12 12.43 15.91 -6.31
N LEU A 13 12.51 16.81 -5.33
CA LEU A 13 12.72 16.44 -3.92
C LEU A 13 11.52 15.66 -3.37
N ILE A 14 10.30 16.12 -3.65
CA ILE A 14 9.05 15.48 -3.21
C ILE A 14 8.94 14.06 -3.79
N LEU A 15 9.16 13.91 -5.11
CA LEU A 15 9.18 12.59 -5.75
C LEU A 15 10.24 11.66 -5.13
N THR A 16 11.41 12.21 -4.80
CA THR A 16 12.49 11.43 -4.18
C THR A 16 12.11 10.98 -2.78
N VAL A 17 11.40 11.80 -2.00
CA VAL A 17 10.91 11.46 -0.66
C VAL A 17 9.82 10.39 -0.71
N ILE A 18 8.89 10.47 -1.67
CA ILE A 18 7.82 9.47 -1.89
C ILE A 18 8.42 8.11 -2.24
N ILE A 19 9.37 8.09 -3.17
CA ILE A 19 10.10 6.87 -3.55
C ILE A 19 10.94 6.35 -2.38
N LEU A 20 11.58 7.23 -1.58
CA LEU A 20 12.34 6.83 -0.40
C LEU A 20 11.43 6.19 0.67
N ALA A 21 10.24 6.74 0.91
CA ALA A 21 9.28 6.18 1.87
C ALA A 21 8.82 4.78 1.45
N ALA A 22 8.52 4.60 0.16
CA ALA A 22 8.20 3.29 -0.43
C ALA A 22 9.36 2.28 -0.32
N ILE A 23 10.60 2.67 -0.66
CA ILE A 23 11.80 1.81 -0.54
C ILE A 23 12.09 1.45 0.93
N THR A 24 11.84 2.37 1.86
CA THR A 24 12.04 2.13 3.29
C THR A 24 11.10 1.04 3.80
N ALA A 25 9.84 0.99 3.35
CA ALA A 25 8.90 -0.07 3.70
C ALA A 25 9.35 -1.46 3.20
N ALA A 26 9.93 -1.54 2.00
CA ALA A 26 10.46 -2.80 1.46
C ALA A 26 11.76 -3.25 2.15
N SER A 27 12.56 -2.31 2.68
CA SER A 27 13.88 -2.60 3.28
C SER A 27 13.82 -3.32 4.64
N PHE A 28 12.64 -3.44 5.26
CA PHE A 28 12.46 -4.22 6.50
C PHE A 28 12.21 -5.73 6.26
N ILE A 29 12.23 -6.22 5.02
CA ILE A 29 12.01 -7.66 4.72
C ILE A 29 13.28 -8.53 4.92
N VAL A 30 14.47 -7.92 5.04
CA VAL A 30 15.74 -8.68 5.01
C VAL A 30 15.98 -9.53 6.27
N TYR A 31 15.21 -9.40 7.35
CA TYR A 31 15.49 -10.12 8.61
C TYR A 31 14.67 -11.40 8.89
N VAL A 32 13.75 -11.83 8.01
CA VAL A 32 12.85 -12.97 8.29
C VAL A 32 12.95 -14.11 7.25
N VAL A 33 14.14 -14.32 6.66
CA VAL A 33 14.41 -15.54 5.89
C VAL A 33 15.74 -16.13 6.37
N PRO A 34 15.74 -17.26 7.10
CA PRO A 34 16.96 -17.97 7.41
C PRO A 34 17.62 -18.43 6.12
N GLN A 35 18.73 -17.79 5.76
CA GLN A 35 19.63 -18.23 4.69
C GLN A 35 20.40 -19.46 5.17
N ASN A 36 19.74 -20.62 5.28
CA ASN A 36 20.44 -21.89 5.47
C ASN A 36 19.70 -23.02 4.77
N SER A 37 20.34 -23.51 3.72
CA SER A 37 20.08 -24.76 3.00
C SER A 37 20.07 -25.96 3.95
N GLY A 38 18.92 -26.62 4.04
CA GLY A 38 18.74 -27.88 4.75
C GLY A 38 17.26 -28.05 5.12
N THR A 39 16.62 -29.08 4.59
CA THR A 39 15.19 -29.39 4.77
C THR A 39 14.76 -29.31 6.24
N ILE A 40 14.06 -28.25 6.62
CA ILE A 40 13.34 -28.11 7.89
C ILE A 40 11.97 -27.53 7.53
N PHE A 41 10.89 -28.15 8.04
CA PHE A 41 9.57 -27.53 8.07
C PHE A 41 9.70 -26.22 8.87
N VAL A 42 9.98 -25.12 8.19
CA VAL A 42 9.97 -23.80 8.80
C VAL A 42 8.51 -23.53 9.11
N THR A 43 8.15 -23.57 10.39
CA THR A 43 6.88 -23.02 10.85
C THR A 43 6.91 -21.54 10.49
N THR A 44 6.35 -21.19 9.33
CA THR A 44 6.06 -19.80 9.00
C THR A 44 5.25 -19.25 10.16
N ASP A 45 5.76 -18.19 10.78
CA ASP A 45 4.98 -17.46 11.78
C ASP A 45 3.92 -16.65 11.02
N TYR A 46 2.75 -17.27 10.85
CA TYR A 46 1.65 -16.69 10.08
C TYR A 46 1.10 -15.43 10.75
N ALA A 47 1.20 -15.31 12.07
CA ALA A 47 0.85 -14.09 12.79
C ALA A 47 1.83 -12.97 12.42
N ALA A 48 3.14 -13.22 12.55
CA ALA A 48 4.17 -12.23 12.25
C ALA A 48 4.17 -11.81 10.78
N GLN A 49 3.91 -12.74 9.85
CA GLN A 49 3.77 -12.39 8.43
C GLN A 49 2.56 -11.47 8.21
N LEU A 50 1.41 -11.78 8.79
CA LEU A 50 0.22 -10.95 8.63
C LEU A 50 0.39 -9.58 9.29
N ASP A 51 1.07 -9.50 10.44
CA ASP A 51 1.45 -8.25 11.08
C ASP A 51 2.41 -7.43 10.21
N SER A 52 3.37 -8.09 9.55
CA SER A 52 4.27 -7.43 8.60
C SER A 52 3.51 -6.83 7.42
N VAL A 53 2.61 -7.59 6.80
CA VAL A 53 1.75 -7.11 5.71
C VAL A 53 0.87 -5.96 6.20
N SER A 54 0.34 -6.05 7.42
CA SER A 54 -0.48 -5.00 8.01
C SER A 54 0.27 -3.69 8.24
N ASN A 55 1.50 -3.78 8.74
CA ASN A 55 2.37 -2.60 8.92
C ASN A 55 2.68 -1.92 7.58
N ILE A 56 2.98 -2.71 6.53
CA ILE A 56 3.19 -2.17 5.19
C ILE A 56 1.90 -1.51 4.68
N HIS A 57 0.75 -2.17 4.82
CA HIS A 57 -0.53 -1.62 4.39
C HIS A 57 -0.87 -0.30 5.10
N ASN A 58 -0.57 -0.16 6.40
CA ASN A 58 -0.73 1.09 7.11
C ASN A 58 0.18 2.20 6.54
N THR A 59 1.46 1.90 6.27
CA THR A 59 2.36 2.85 5.62
C THR A 59 1.87 3.27 4.23
N LEU A 60 1.32 2.35 3.45
CA LEU A 60 0.73 2.65 2.13
C LEU A 60 -0.51 3.54 2.25
N GLN A 61 -1.38 3.30 3.24
CA GLN A 61 -2.55 4.14 3.51
C GLN A 61 -2.17 5.57 3.93
N ILE A 62 -1.18 5.72 4.82
CA ILE A 62 -0.65 7.03 5.21
C ILE A 62 -0.08 7.75 3.98
N SER A 63 0.74 7.06 3.18
CA SER A 63 1.32 7.63 1.97
C SER A 63 0.24 8.06 0.98
N PHE A 64 -0.79 7.24 0.79
CA PHE A 64 -1.95 7.59 -0.05
C PHE A 64 -2.61 8.88 0.43
N GLN A 65 -2.94 8.96 1.72
CA GLN A 65 -3.62 10.12 2.29
C GLN A 65 -2.78 11.39 2.13
N GLU A 66 -1.48 11.34 2.42
CA GLU A 66 -0.56 12.46 2.23
C GLU A 66 -0.53 12.92 0.76
N GLN A 67 -0.39 12.00 -0.19
CA GLN A 67 -0.36 12.35 -1.62
C GLN A 67 -1.69 12.92 -2.10
N TYR A 68 -2.81 12.38 -1.60
CA TYR A 68 -4.14 12.86 -1.91
C TYR A 68 -4.36 14.31 -1.42
N GLU A 69 -3.92 14.63 -0.21
CA GLU A 69 -3.96 16.00 0.32
C GLU A 69 -3.03 16.95 -0.45
N MET A 70 -1.85 16.47 -0.85
CA MET A 70 -0.89 17.25 -1.61
C MET A 70 -1.43 17.63 -3.00
N VAL A 71 -2.14 16.72 -3.69
CA VAL A 71 -2.73 17.06 -4.99
C VAL A 71 -3.93 18.01 -4.84
N LEU A 72 -4.78 17.81 -3.83
CA LEU A 72 -5.92 18.70 -3.56
C LEU A 72 -5.49 20.12 -3.17
N SER A 73 -4.37 20.25 -2.46
CA SER A 73 -3.78 21.55 -2.10
C SER A 73 -2.91 22.16 -3.20
N GLY A 74 -2.74 21.48 -4.34
CA GLY A 74 -1.91 21.92 -5.46
C GLY A 74 -0.40 21.89 -5.20
N GLN A 75 0.05 21.19 -4.16
CA GLN A 75 1.47 21.00 -3.86
C GLN A 75 2.15 20.06 -4.87
N ILE A 76 1.39 19.10 -5.41
CA ILE A 76 1.77 18.26 -6.54
C ILE A 76 0.72 18.37 -7.65
N THR A 77 1.12 18.05 -8.87
CA THR A 77 0.23 17.98 -10.03
C THR A 77 -0.58 16.68 -10.04
N VAL A 78 -1.66 16.64 -10.83
CA VAL A 78 -2.44 15.41 -11.06
C VAL A 78 -1.55 14.30 -11.63
N ASP A 79 -0.68 14.60 -12.61
CA ASP A 79 0.24 13.60 -13.18
C ASP A 79 1.22 13.02 -12.17
N GLU A 80 1.72 13.85 -11.23
CA GLU A 80 2.58 13.39 -10.14
C GLU A 80 1.80 12.50 -9.16
N TYR A 81 0.55 12.85 -8.86
CA TYR A 81 -0.34 12.03 -8.05
C TYR A 81 -0.66 10.68 -8.71
N VAL A 82 -0.98 10.66 -10.01
CA VAL A 82 -1.26 9.43 -10.77
C VAL A 82 -0.07 8.47 -10.72
N GLN A 83 1.15 8.99 -10.90
CA GLN A 83 2.37 8.18 -10.78
C GLN A 83 2.55 7.62 -9.36
N ALA A 84 2.30 8.42 -8.33
CA ALA A 84 2.38 7.97 -6.94
C ALA A 84 1.33 6.88 -6.63
N ALA A 85 0.07 7.09 -7.06
CA ALA A 85 -1.01 6.13 -6.88
C ALA A 85 -0.72 4.80 -7.60
N GLN A 86 -0.11 4.83 -8.79
CA GLN A 86 0.32 3.62 -9.50
C GLN A 86 1.40 2.86 -8.72
N VAL A 87 2.40 3.55 -8.18
CA VAL A 87 3.45 2.93 -7.35
C VAL A 87 2.89 2.31 -6.07
N LEU A 88 1.90 2.95 -5.44
CA LEU A 88 1.19 2.39 -4.28
C LEU A 88 0.34 1.17 -4.68
N SER A 89 -0.28 1.20 -5.87
CA SER A 89 -1.06 0.09 -6.42
C SER A 89 -0.17 -1.14 -6.65
N ASP A 90 0.99 -0.95 -7.28
CA ASP A 90 1.95 -2.02 -7.54
C ASP A 90 2.46 -2.67 -6.24
N GLN A 91 2.76 -1.85 -5.21
CA GLN A 91 3.14 -2.35 -3.89
C GLN A 91 2.01 -3.13 -3.21
N THR A 92 0.77 -2.64 -3.31
CA THR A 92 -0.42 -3.32 -2.77
C THR A 92 -0.63 -4.68 -3.45
N VAL A 93 -0.49 -4.74 -4.77
CA VAL A 93 -0.54 -5.99 -5.55
C VAL A 93 0.57 -6.96 -5.12
N GLY A 94 1.77 -6.46 -4.83
CA GLY A 94 2.85 -7.26 -4.25
C GLY A 94 2.44 -7.92 -2.92
N GLN A 95 1.82 -7.17 -2.01
CA GLN A 95 1.33 -7.71 -0.74
C GLN A 95 0.20 -8.73 -0.92
N ILE A 96 -0.73 -8.47 -1.85
CA ILE A 96 -1.76 -9.45 -2.24
C ILE A 96 -1.12 -10.75 -2.72
N SER A 97 -0.07 -10.66 -3.54
CA SER A 97 0.63 -11.83 -4.05
C SER A 97 1.34 -12.62 -2.94
N ILE A 98 1.91 -11.95 -1.93
CA ILE A 98 2.50 -12.61 -0.77
C ILE A 98 1.42 -13.45 -0.07
N LEU A 99 0.30 -12.84 0.34
CA LEU A 99 -0.77 -13.55 1.05
C LEU A 99 -1.37 -14.69 0.21
N ALA A 100 -1.57 -14.48 -1.09
CA ALA A 100 -2.17 -15.48 -1.98
C ALA A 100 -1.25 -16.69 -2.23
N THR A 101 0.07 -16.54 -2.09
CA THR A 101 1.04 -17.61 -2.35
C THR A 101 1.56 -18.29 -1.09
N THR A 102 1.37 -17.69 0.09
CA THR A 102 1.79 -18.27 1.39
C THR A 102 1.16 -19.63 1.67
N GLY A 103 -0.13 -19.83 1.31
CA GLY A 103 -0.86 -21.07 1.61
C GLY A 103 -0.97 -21.36 3.12
N PRO A 104 -1.65 -20.50 3.91
CA PRO A 104 -1.76 -20.66 5.35
C PRO A 104 -2.53 -21.94 5.75
N PRO A 105 -2.31 -22.49 6.96
CA PRO A 105 -3.10 -23.59 7.49
C PRO A 105 -4.56 -23.18 7.70
N ALA A 106 -5.44 -24.16 7.87
CA ALA A 106 -6.88 -23.95 7.96
C ALA A 106 -7.28 -22.92 9.03
N GLU A 107 -6.63 -22.94 10.20
CA GLU A 107 -6.92 -21.98 11.28
C GLU A 107 -6.63 -20.51 10.91
N TRP A 108 -5.70 -20.25 9.98
CA TRP A 108 -5.33 -18.89 9.56
C TRP A 108 -6.00 -18.45 8.25
N SER A 109 -6.65 -19.38 7.53
CA SER A 109 -7.16 -19.15 6.18
C SER A 109 -8.17 -18.01 6.10
N GLU A 110 -9.08 -17.89 7.08
CA GLU A 110 -10.08 -16.83 7.11
C GLU A 110 -9.42 -15.46 7.35
N SER A 111 -8.51 -15.38 8.31
CA SER A 111 -7.74 -14.17 8.61
C SER A 111 -6.96 -13.66 7.40
N TYR A 112 -6.28 -14.55 6.68
CA TYR A 112 -5.53 -14.22 5.47
C TYR A 112 -6.42 -13.82 4.29
N SER A 113 -7.54 -14.51 4.11
CA SER A 113 -8.50 -14.19 3.06
C SER A 113 -9.11 -12.80 3.30
N ALA A 114 -9.54 -12.51 4.53
CA ALA A 114 -10.07 -11.21 4.90
C ALA A 114 -9.04 -10.10 4.66
N TYR A 115 -7.78 -10.29 5.09
CA TYR A 115 -6.75 -9.27 4.85
C TYR A 115 -6.39 -9.11 3.36
N THR A 116 -6.52 -10.17 2.56
CA THR A 116 -6.36 -10.07 1.10
C THR A 116 -7.47 -9.21 0.49
N GLU A 117 -8.71 -9.34 0.96
CA GLU A 117 -9.82 -8.51 0.51
C GLU A 117 -9.67 -7.03 0.94
N SER A 118 -9.12 -6.76 2.13
CA SER A 118 -8.83 -5.37 2.53
C SER A 118 -7.82 -4.71 1.58
N LEU A 119 -6.75 -5.42 1.21
CA LEU A 119 -5.77 -4.93 0.24
C LEU A 119 -6.38 -4.74 -1.16
N ARG A 120 -7.32 -5.60 -1.59
CA ARG A 120 -8.04 -5.45 -2.87
C ARG A 120 -8.94 -4.22 -2.87
N ALA A 121 -9.64 -3.98 -1.76
CA ALA A 121 -10.47 -2.80 -1.58
C ALA A 121 -9.61 -1.51 -1.61
N PHE A 122 -8.49 -1.49 -0.87
CA PHE A 122 -7.53 -0.40 -0.89
C PHE A 122 -6.95 -0.15 -2.29
N ASN A 123 -6.55 -1.21 -3.00
CA ASN A 123 -6.04 -1.09 -4.36
C ASN A 123 -7.09 -0.52 -5.34
N SER A 124 -8.36 -0.87 -5.15
CA SER A 124 -9.46 -0.31 -5.93
C SER A 124 -9.67 1.16 -5.61
N MET A 125 -9.53 1.55 -4.33
CA MET A 125 -9.65 2.94 -3.90
C MET A 125 -8.57 3.82 -4.55
N LEU A 126 -7.33 3.33 -4.66
CA LEU A 126 -6.24 4.02 -5.39
C LEU A 126 -6.58 4.31 -6.86
N ARG A 127 -7.34 3.42 -7.50
CA ARG A 127 -7.76 3.58 -8.90
C ARG A 127 -8.90 4.58 -9.04
N GLU A 128 -9.89 4.49 -8.15
CA GLU A 128 -11.01 5.44 -8.11
C GLU A 128 -10.54 6.86 -7.77
N SER A 129 -9.55 7.00 -6.89
CA SER A 129 -9.00 8.32 -6.56
C SER A 129 -8.26 8.97 -7.72
N VAL A 130 -7.65 8.18 -8.61
CA VAL A 130 -7.09 8.67 -9.88
C VAL A 130 -8.20 9.15 -10.81
N ILE A 131 -9.28 8.38 -10.96
CA ILE A 131 -10.45 8.77 -11.77
C ILE A 131 -11.07 10.08 -11.25
N LEU A 132 -11.13 10.25 -9.92
CA LEU A 132 -11.64 11.47 -9.30
C LEU A 132 -10.79 12.71 -9.65
N MET A 133 -9.48 12.57 -9.89
CA MET A 133 -8.65 13.71 -10.27
C MET A 133 -8.93 14.21 -11.69
N ASP A 134 -9.43 13.35 -12.57
CA ASP A 134 -9.89 13.73 -13.91
C ASP A 134 -11.28 14.39 -13.87
N ASP A 135 -12.15 13.95 -12.97
CA ASP A 135 -13.49 14.54 -12.76
C ASP A 135 -13.81 14.73 -11.26
N MET A 136 -13.30 15.82 -10.70
CA MET A 136 -13.43 16.15 -9.27
C MET A 136 -14.87 16.36 -8.79
N GLN A 137 -15.85 16.40 -9.70
CA GLN A 137 -17.28 16.57 -9.37
C GLN A 137 -18.07 15.25 -9.41
N SER A 138 -17.40 14.12 -9.72
CA SER A 138 -18.05 12.81 -9.75
C SER A 138 -18.47 12.34 -8.35
N VAL A 139 -19.73 12.62 -8.00
CA VAL A 139 -20.37 12.14 -6.76
C VAL A 139 -20.34 10.62 -6.66
N ASP A 140 -20.50 9.92 -7.78
CA ASP A 140 -20.46 8.46 -7.82
C ASP A 140 -19.06 7.93 -7.47
N THR A 141 -18.01 8.54 -8.00
CA THR A 141 -16.62 8.17 -7.67
C THR A 141 -16.31 8.47 -6.20
N LEU A 142 -16.77 9.60 -5.66
CA LEU A 142 -16.64 9.91 -4.23
C LEU A 142 -17.33 8.88 -3.34
N ASN A 143 -18.56 8.50 -3.67
CA ASN A 143 -19.31 7.46 -2.96
C ASN A 143 -18.59 6.11 -3.03
N ARG A 144 -18.01 5.78 -4.18
CA ARG A 144 -17.24 4.54 -4.36
C ARG A 144 -15.99 4.51 -3.51
N ILE A 145 -15.23 5.61 -3.46
CA ILE A 145 -14.05 5.75 -2.58
C ILE A 145 -14.45 5.57 -1.12
N ALA A 146 -15.52 6.23 -0.67
CA ALA A 146 -16.01 6.10 0.71
C ALA A 146 -16.40 4.65 1.04
N GLN A 147 -17.13 3.98 0.13
CA GLN A 147 -17.49 2.57 0.28
C GLN A 147 -16.26 1.66 0.36
N LEU A 148 -15.27 1.87 -0.51
CA LEU A 148 -14.03 1.09 -0.53
C LEU A 148 -13.20 1.31 0.74
N ASN A 149 -13.19 2.53 1.29
CA ASN A 149 -12.54 2.81 2.55
C ASN A 149 -13.20 2.04 3.71
N THR A 150 -14.54 2.07 3.82
CA THR A 150 -15.27 1.26 4.80
C THR A 150 -14.99 -0.23 4.60
N THR A 151 -15.08 -0.72 3.36
CA THR A 151 -14.79 -2.13 3.03
C THR A 151 -13.38 -2.55 3.45
N THR A 152 -12.40 -1.67 3.25
CA THR A 152 -11.01 -1.92 3.66
C THR A 152 -10.93 -2.13 5.18
N HIS A 153 -11.56 -1.26 5.97
CA HIS A 153 -11.56 -1.37 7.43
C HIS A 153 -12.33 -2.60 7.92
N ASP A 154 -13.52 -2.88 7.38
CA ASP A 154 -14.33 -4.03 7.76
C ASP A 154 -13.54 -5.35 7.60
N TYR A 155 -12.80 -5.48 6.49
CA TYR A 155 -11.97 -6.66 6.25
C TYR A 155 -10.71 -6.74 7.11
N ILE A 156 -10.13 -5.60 7.52
CA ILE A 156 -9.04 -5.57 8.51
C ILE A 156 -9.56 -6.09 9.86
N GLU A 157 -10.74 -5.63 10.30
CA GLU A 157 -11.35 -6.06 11.57
C GLU A 157 -11.75 -7.53 11.53
N MET A 158 -12.33 -7.99 10.42
CA MET A 158 -12.64 -9.40 10.19
C MET A 158 -11.36 -10.25 10.25
N SER A 159 -10.29 -9.81 9.58
CA SER A 159 -9.01 -10.51 9.63
C SER A 159 -8.44 -10.61 11.04
N ALA A 160 -8.50 -9.52 11.81
CA ALA A 160 -8.03 -9.50 13.20
C ALA A 160 -8.85 -10.42 14.10
N SER A 161 -10.18 -10.47 13.89
CA SER A 161 -11.11 -11.29 14.66
C SER A 161 -11.02 -12.78 14.33
N ALA A 162 -10.58 -13.13 13.12
CA ALA A 162 -10.42 -14.49 12.63
C ALA A 162 -9.02 -15.09 12.90
N ARG A 163 -8.17 -14.39 13.67
CA ARG A 163 -6.88 -14.95 14.10
C ARG A 163 -7.13 -16.09 15.12
N PRO A 164 -6.37 -17.20 15.06
CA PRO A 164 -6.44 -18.30 16.03
C PRO A 164 -6.14 -17.93 17.49
#